data_AF-A0A6I8UPX0-F1
#
_entry.id   AF-A0A6I8UPX0-F1
#
_cell.length_a   1.000
_cell.length_b   1.000
_cell.length_c   1.000
_cell.angle_alpha   90.00
_cell.angle_beta   90.00
_cell.angle_gamma   90.00
#
_symmetry.space_group_name_H-M   'P 1'
#
loop_
_entity.id
_entity.type
_entity.pdbx_description
1 polymer ?
#
loop_
_entity_poly.entity_id
_entity_poly.type
_entity_poly.pdbx_seq_one_letter_code
_entity_poly.pdbx_strand_id
1 'polypeptide(L)'
;MLRILAAVLCALLWPASRALTPGLQVAKQWKLLRYNFQPQAPVNDANFYSPQNVLITGVAVTDNRIFVATPKLFTGVPSTVSWVSKAEFGDSPTLQAFPDWSFSNTARSDFNCSDLILTSVYRLRLDSCNRLWLLDAGVSRSLEDYEITCPPKILVVDLATDRVVRRIDFPPEVLRGESLFTNMVIDETTAKTCDDVFVYITDTVEPGIVVYDSGKDVTWRVSHPAMYPDPDFAQSEILNDRFVLMDGVVGLTFDERKGVVYFQPLATDRVFSVHKNVLRAGPLPDGKMLDVKLVGKKSSQGIGLSVSPFDSSLIFSPLSETAIASWNPSTNQQSVLAYDRDQLQFVADITTTRSEPGVIYAISSKFHRFFLKNLDSNEFNNRIVRLELPSGSLLGHHLALPPAPAHNSLLNYGLYNTHSQASTNALQTYFSSPALTTPFTTKTPFRFESAGVVQYGVRNPFTALNQGEAFPPSKATRDNYQRSYLDTLVGTSAPAAPTRLVSAPTPYTTRHSGYYYQRGKRELQAESDEEEH
;
A
#
# COMPACT_ATOMS: atom_id res chain seq x y z
N MET A 1 -58.53 -2.80 -42.65
CA MET A 1 -57.06 -2.85 -42.50
C MET A 1 -56.60 -1.88 -41.42
N LEU A 2 -56.83 -2.20 -40.13
CA LEU A 2 -56.42 -1.30 -39.04
C LEU A 2 -56.39 -2.01 -37.68
N ARG A 3 -55.73 -3.17 -37.53
CA ARG A 3 -55.59 -3.86 -36.23
C ARG A 3 -54.30 -4.68 -36.02
N ILE A 4 -53.23 -4.45 -36.79
CA ILE A 4 -51.98 -5.25 -36.66
C ILE A 4 -50.72 -4.40 -36.36
N LEU A 5 -50.80 -3.07 -36.39
CA LEU A 5 -49.62 -2.21 -36.16
C LEU A 5 -49.34 -1.82 -34.70
N ALA A 6 -50.15 -2.26 -33.74
CA ALA A 6 -49.96 -1.89 -32.33
C ALA A 6 -49.16 -2.93 -31.49
N ALA A 7 -48.86 -4.10 -32.05
CA ALA A 7 -48.20 -5.19 -31.31
C ALA A 7 -46.67 -5.28 -31.53
N VAL A 8 -46.11 -4.54 -32.49
CA VAL A 8 -44.68 -4.59 -32.83
C VAL A 8 -43.87 -3.44 -32.19
N LEU A 9 -44.55 -2.40 -31.66
CA LEU A 9 -43.86 -1.25 -31.07
C LEU A 9 -43.63 -1.33 -29.54
N CYS A 10 -44.15 -2.35 -28.86
CA CYS A 10 -44.01 -2.49 -27.39
C CYS A 10 -42.93 -3.49 -26.93
N ALA A 11 -42.12 -4.04 -27.85
CA ALA A 11 -41.06 -5.01 -27.52
C ALA A 11 -39.65 -4.39 -27.40
N LEU A 12 -39.51 -3.06 -27.47
CA LEU A 12 -38.20 -2.37 -27.46
C LEU A 12 -37.93 -1.50 -26.23
N LEU A 13 -38.71 -1.65 -25.16
CA LEU A 13 -38.49 -0.94 -23.89
C LEU A 13 -38.39 -1.93 -22.73
N TRP A 14 -37.49 -2.91 -22.84
CA TRP A 14 -36.89 -3.47 -21.64
C TRP A 14 -35.75 -2.50 -21.26
N PRO A 15 -35.79 -1.83 -20.10
CA PRO A 15 -34.56 -1.27 -19.58
C PRO A 15 -33.64 -2.47 -19.38
N ALA A 16 -32.58 -2.55 -20.19
CA ALA A 16 -31.44 -3.35 -19.83
C ALA A 16 -31.06 -2.87 -18.43
N SER A 17 -31.31 -3.71 -17.42
CA SER A 17 -30.76 -3.53 -16.09
C SER A 17 -29.24 -3.52 -16.27
N ARG A 18 -28.66 -2.33 -16.51
CA ARG A 18 -27.24 -2.12 -16.33
C ARG A 18 -26.98 -2.56 -14.90
N ALA A 19 -26.31 -3.70 -14.73
CA ALA A 19 -25.69 -4.01 -13.46
C ALA A 19 -24.90 -2.74 -13.10
N LEU A 20 -25.30 -2.07 -12.01
CA LEU A 20 -24.54 -0.94 -11.48
C LEU A 20 -23.14 -1.49 -11.23
N THR A 21 -22.16 -1.08 -12.03
CA THR A 21 -20.76 -1.14 -11.60
C THR A 21 -20.70 -0.41 -10.26
N PRO A 22 -20.30 -1.07 -9.15
CA PRO A 22 -20.12 -0.36 -7.90
C PRO A 22 -19.02 0.66 -8.10
N GLY A 23 -19.39 1.94 -8.18
CA GLY A 23 -18.45 3.03 -8.40
C GLY A 23 -17.58 3.28 -7.17
N LEU A 24 -16.40 3.86 -7.40
CA LEU A 24 -15.58 4.43 -6.34
C LEU A 24 -16.38 5.51 -5.59
N GLN A 25 -16.41 5.43 -4.26
CA GLN A 25 -17.11 6.39 -3.40
C GLN A 25 -16.12 7.10 -2.50
N VAL A 26 -16.29 8.41 -2.29
CA VAL A 26 -15.57 9.13 -1.25
C VAL A 26 -16.32 8.95 0.07
N ALA A 27 -15.78 8.15 0.99
CA ALA A 27 -16.36 7.97 2.31
C ALA A 27 -16.10 9.19 3.20
N LYS A 28 -14.88 9.74 3.14
CA LYS A 28 -14.46 10.96 3.86
C LYS A 28 -13.40 11.69 3.06
N GLN A 29 -13.34 13.02 3.18
CA GLN A 29 -12.28 13.82 2.57
C GLN A 29 -11.98 15.07 3.37
N TRP A 30 -10.74 15.56 3.29
CA TRP A 30 -10.27 16.75 3.98
C TRP A 30 -9.46 17.64 3.05
N LYS A 31 -9.72 18.94 3.11
CA LYS A 31 -8.76 19.91 2.55
C LYS A 31 -7.49 19.91 3.38
N LEU A 32 -7.67 20.15 4.67
CA LEU A 32 -6.66 19.99 5.71
C LEU A 32 -7.33 19.33 6.91
N LEU A 33 -6.60 18.47 7.61
CA LEU A 33 -7.13 17.81 8.80
C LEU A 33 -7.24 18.81 9.94
N ARG A 34 -8.32 18.71 10.72
CA ARG A 34 -8.59 19.51 11.91
C ARG A 34 -8.97 18.59 13.05
N TYR A 35 -8.64 18.99 14.28
CA TYR A 35 -8.88 18.21 15.48
C TYR A 35 -9.86 18.91 16.40
N ASN A 36 -10.55 18.13 17.22
CA ASN A 36 -11.37 18.63 18.33
C ASN A 36 -10.47 18.97 19.52
N PHE A 37 -9.76 20.09 19.39
CA PHE A 37 -8.76 20.53 20.36
C PHE A 37 -9.39 20.84 21.72
N GLN A 38 -8.63 20.56 22.79
CA GLN A 38 -8.95 21.09 24.09
C GLN A 38 -8.85 22.64 24.07
N PRO A 39 -9.65 23.39 24.84
CA PRO A 39 -9.67 24.85 24.79
C PRO A 39 -8.31 25.53 24.99
N GLN A 40 -7.43 24.92 25.78
CA GLN A 40 -6.09 25.41 26.11
C GLN A 40 -4.99 24.95 25.15
N ALA A 41 -5.32 24.20 24.09
CA ALA A 41 -4.32 23.69 23.17
C ALA A 41 -3.62 24.84 22.41
N PRO A 42 -2.28 24.82 22.28
CA PRO A 42 -1.53 25.88 21.61
C PRO A 42 -1.62 25.75 20.08
N VAL A 43 -2.82 25.86 19.52
CA VAL A 43 -3.10 25.65 18.08
C VAL A 43 -2.40 26.65 17.14
N ASN A 44 -1.88 27.75 17.69
CA ASN A 44 -1.11 28.75 16.95
C ASN A 44 0.41 28.44 16.93
N ASP A 45 0.86 27.46 17.72
CA ASP A 45 2.24 26.98 17.68
C ASP A 45 2.39 25.96 16.54
N ALA A 46 3.22 26.30 15.54
CA ALA A 46 3.46 25.44 14.39
C ALA A 46 4.12 24.10 14.75
N ASN A 47 4.82 24.02 15.88
CA ASN A 47 5.38 22.77 16.39
C ASN A 47 4.29 21.85 16.96
N PHE A 48 3.23 22.43 17.51
CA PHE A 48 2.07 21.70 18.00
C PHE A 48 1.14 21.32 16.84
N TYR A 49 0.78 22.27 15.98
CA TYR A 49 -0.18 22.07 14.90
C TYR A 49 0.20 22.85 13.64
N SER A 50 0.58 22.11 12.59
CA SER A 50 0.76 22.62 11.24
C SER A 50 -0.09 21.76 10.29
N PRO A 51 -1.30 22.20 9.91
CA PRO A 51 -2.24 21.35 9.19
C PRO A 51 -1.74 20.87 7.81
N GLN A 52 -0.83 21.61 7.17
CA GLN A 52 -0.20 21.21 5.90
C GLN A 52 0.82 20.07 6.08
N ASN A 53 1.27 19.84 7.33
CA ASN A 53 2.20 18.77 7.70
C ASN A 53 1.49 17.51 8.22
N VAL A 54 0.14 17.47 8.20
CA VAL A 54 -0.63 16.30 8.63
C VAL A 54 -1.15 15.52 7.42
N LEU A 55 -0.86 14.22 7.39
CA LEU A 55 -1.30 13.31 6.33
C LEU A 55 -1.75 11.97 6.92
N ILE A 56 -2.82 11.40 6.36
CA ILE A 56 -3.28 10.05 6.75
C ILE A 56 -2.44 9.01 6.01
N THR A 57 -1.91 8.02 6.74
CA THR A 57 -1.17 6.89 6.14
C THR A 57 -1.81 5.54 6.41
N GLY A 58 -2.59 5.38 7.48
CA GLY A 58 -3.24 4.12 7.86
C GLY A 58 -4.71 4.29 8.26
N VAL A 59 -5.50 3.24 8.09
CA VAL A 59 -6.94 3.26 8.39
C VAL A 59 -7.44 1.93 8.97
N ALA A 60 -8.40 2.03 9.89
CA ALA A 60 -9.17 0.91 10.39
C ALA A 60 -10.65 1.32 10.46
N VAL A 61 -11.55 0.47 9.95
CA VAL A 61 -12.98 0.80 9.83
C VAL A 61 -13.81 -0.21 10.62
N THR A 62 -14.58 0.30 11.58
CA THR A 62 -15.58 -0.48 12.33
C THR A 62 -16.99 -0.15 11.82
N ASP A 63 -18.01 -0.65 12.53
CA ASP A 63 -19.42 -0.39 12.21
C ASP A 63 -19.78 1.10 12.29
N ASN A 64 -19.19 1.82 13.25
CA ASN A 64 -19.58 3.18 13.61
C ASN A 64 -18.42 4.19 13.56
N ARG A 65 -17.17 3.75 13.59
CA ARG A 65 -15.98 4.61 13.63
C ARG A 65 -15.03 4.31 12.47
N ILE A 66 -14.41 5.35 11.95
CA ILE A 66 -13.25 5.23 11.07
C ILE A 66 -12.06 5.81 11.82
N PHE A 67 -11.09 4.96 12.13
CA PHE A 67 -9.83 5.33 12.75
C PHE A 67 -8.79 5.63 11.67
N VAL A 68 -7.98 6.65 11.92
CA VAL A 68 -6.93 7.12 11.02
C VAL A 68 -5.62 7.28 11.78
N ALA A 69 -4.53 6.87 11.13
CA ALA A 69 -3.17 7.10 11.59
C ALA A 69 -2.55 8.27 10.82
N THR A 70 -2.03 9.23 11.56
CA THR A 70 -1.30 10.40 11.04
C THR A 70 0.09 10.42 11.69
N PRO A 71 1.08 9.70 11.14
CA PRO A 71 2.43 9.67 11.69
C PRO A 71 3.08 11.05 11.59
N LYS A 72 4.06 11.30 12.46
CA LYS A 72 4.88 12.51 12.47
C LYS A 72 5.91 12.48 11.35
N LEU A 73 5.46 12.63 10.10
CA LEU A 73 6.37 12.77 8.95
C LEU A 73 7.15 14.09 9.01
N PHE A 74 6.49 15.14 9.51
CA PHE A 74 7.04 16.46 9.80
C PHE A 74 6.53 16.94 11.17
N THR A 75 7.07 18.06 11.67
CA THR A 75 6.56 18.71 12.89
C THR A 75 5.13 19.23 12.73
N GLY A 76 4.42 19.43 13.84
CA GLY A 76 3.07 20.00 13.84
C GLY A 76 1.92 18.99 13.72
N VAL A 77 2.12 17.76 14.18
CA VAL A 77 1.06 16.74 14.28
C VAL A 77 0.61 16.61 15.75
N PRO A 78 -0.59 17.08 16.10
CA PRO A 78 -1.06 17.12 17.49
C PRO A 78 -1.43 15.76 18.06
N SER A 79 -1.97 14.85 17.25
CA SER A 79 -2.32 13.49 17.63
C SER A 79 -2.07 12.56 16.45
N THR A 80 -1.48 11.40 16.72
CA THR A 80 -1.09 10.45 15.68
C THR A 80 -2.12 9.35 15.41
N VAL A 81 -3.09 9.18 16.33
CA VAL A 81 -4.27 8.32 16.12
C VAL A 81 -5.51 9.13 16.40
N SER A 82 -6.47 9.07 15.49
CA SER A 82 -7.74 9.77 15.64
C SER A 82 -8.87 8.99 15.02
N TRP A 83 -10.11 9.38 15.30
CA TRP A 83 -11.28 8.79 14.70
C TRP A 83 -12.32 9.83 14.28
N VAL A 84 -13.19 9.43 13.36
CA VAL A 84 -14.40 10.16 12.96
C VAL A 84 -15.59 9.21 12.92
N SER A 85 -16.79 9.73 13.14
CA SER A 85 -18.02 8.96 12.98
C SER A 85 -18.17 8.49 11.53
N LYS A 86 -18.46 7.21 11.31
CA LYS A 86 -18.77 6.67 9.98
C LYS A 86 -20.10 7.21 9.45
N ALA A 87 -21.05 7.48 10.34
CA ALA A 87 -22.41 7.90 9.99
C ALA A 87 -22.55 9.39 9.65
N GLU A 88 -21.64 10.24 10.14
CA GLU A 88 -21.69 11.67 9.85
C GLU A 88 -21.30 11.95 8.40
N PHE A 89 -22.07 12.79 7.71
CA PHE A 89 -21.76 13.21 6.35
C PHE A 89 -21.18 14.61 6.35
N GLY A 90 -20.30 14.88 5.39
CA GLY A 90 -19.71 16.19 5.22
C GLY A 90 -18.22 16.13 4.91
N ASP A 91 -17.74 17.25 4.40
CA ASP A 91 -16.35 17.46 4.06
C ASP A 91 -15.57 17.97 5.26
N SER A 92 -14.33 17.51 5.36
CA SER A 92 -13.37 17.86 6.41
C SER A 92 -13.90 17.67 7.85
N PRO A 93 -14.46 16.49 8.19
CA PRO A 93 -14.96 16.24 9.55
C PRO A 93 -13.85 16.36 10.59
N THR A 94 -14.19 16.89 11.76
CA THR A 94 -13.24 17.12 12.84
C THR A 94 -12.79 15.79 13.46
N LEU A 95 -11.47 15.59 13.52
CA LEU A 95 -10.84 14.43 14.12
C LEU A 95 -10.95 14.45 15.66
N GLN A 96 -11.28 13.31 16.24
CA GLN A 96 -11.21 13.08 17.69
C GLN A 96 -9.94 12.32 18.01
N ALA A 97 -9.08 12.84 18.91
CA ALA A 97 -7.88 12.12 19.35
C ALA A 97 -8.25 10.77 19.99
N PHE A 98 -7.43 9.75 19.78
CA PHE A 98 -7.70 8.40 20.27
C PHE A 98 -6.50 7.75 20.98
N PRO A 99 -6.70 7.05 22.12
CA PRO A 99 -7.93 6.99 22.91
C PRO A 99 -8.40 8.36 23.43
N ASP A 100 -7.45 9.21 23.84
CA ASP A 100 -7.67 10.61 24.16
C ASP A 100 -6.35 11.40 24.05
N TRP A 101 -6.36 12.68 24.43
CA TRP A 101 -5.18 13.56 24.33
C TRP A 101 -4.01 13.16 25.24
N SER A 102 -4.23 12.35 26.29
CA SER A 102 -3.16 11.89 27.20
C SER A 102 -2.15 10.95 26.52
N PHE A 103 -2.53 10.38 25.38
CA PHE A 103 -1.70 9.52 24.55
C PHE A 103 -0.81 10.30 23.56
N SER A 104 -0.96 11.62 23.43
CA SER A 104 -0.12 12.40 22.51
C SER A 104 1.12 12.95 23.21
N ASN A 105 2.30 12.60 22.70
CA ASN A 105 3.55 13.24 23.13
C ASN A 105 3.78 14.64 22.54
N THR A 106 2.92 15.13 21.63
CA THR A 106 2.93 16.55 21.22
C THR A 106 2.16 17.41 22.23
N ALA A 107 1.13 16.84 22.85
CA ALA A 107 0.29 17.52 23.84
C ALA A 107 0.89 17.52 25.25
N ARG A 108 2.04 16.87 25.44
CA ARG A 108 2.71 16.69 26.74
C ARG A 108 4.21 16.89 26.61
N SER A 109 4.79 17.66 27.53
CA SER A 109 6.25 17.83 27.64
C SER A 109 6.89 16.87 28.67
N ASP A 110 6.08 16.21 29.49
CA ASP A 110 6.47 15.36 30.60
C ASP A 110 6.04 13.89 30.37
N PHE A 111 6.72 13.18 29.48
CA PHE A 111 6.44 11.76 29.22
C PHE A 111 7.69 10.90 29.30
N ASN A 112 7.49 9.62 29.61
CA ASN A 112 8.50 8.58 29.49
C ASN A 112 8.11 7.62 28.36
N CYS A 113 9.07 7.10 27.59
CA CYS A 113 8.80 6.10 26.55
C CYS A 113 8.23 4.77 27.10
N SER A 114 8.33 4.54 28.41
CA SER A 114 7.69 3.43 29.13
C SER A 114 6.18 3.65 29.35
N ASP A 115 5.69 4.89 29.20
CA ASP A 115 4.27 5.21 29.30
C ASP A 115 3.52 4.75 28.03
N LEU A 116 2.19 4.73 28.09
CA LEU A 116 1.33 4.42 26.94
C LEU A 116 1.29 5.53 25.87
N ILE A 117 2.24 6.46 25.91
CA ILE A 117 2.32 7.59 25.00
C ILE A 117 2.60 7.12 23.58
N LEU A 118 1.93 7.70 22.60
CA LEU A 118 2.12 7.45 21.17
C LEU A 118 2.98 8.56 20.58
N THR A 119 4.04 8.15 19.88
CA THR A 119 4.94 9.08 19.20
C THR A 119 4.50 9.33 17.76
N SER A 120 4.46 8.27 16.96
CA SER A 120 4.25 8.34 15.52
C SER A 120 3.71 7.01 15.01
N VAL A 121 2.37 6.90 14.99
CA VAL A 121 1.67 5.70 14.54
C VAL A 121 1.52 5.72 13.03
N TYR A 122 2.05 4.70 12.36
CA TYR A 122 1.97 4.55 10.90
C TYR A 122 0.82 3.66 10.46
N ARG A 123 0.46 2.65 11.25
CA ARG A 123 -0.50 1.63 10.83
C ARG A 123 -1.46 1.20 11.91
N LEU A 124 -2.68 0.94 11.46
CA LEU A 124 -3.79 0.45 12.27
C LEU A 124 -4.29 -0.87 11.70
N ARG A 125 -4.54 -1.85 12.56
CA ARG A 125 -5.21 -3.11 12.18
C ARG A 125 -6.24 -3.51 13.23
N LEU A 126 -7.34 -4.09 12.76
CA LEU A 126 -8.36 -4.70 13.63
C LEU A 126 -8.12 -6.20 13.64
N ASP A 127 -8.19 -6.80 14.81
CA ASP A 127 -8.23 -8.26 14.94
C ASP A 127 -9.66 -8.80 15.01
N SER A 128 -9.80 -10.11 15.13
CA SER A 128 -11.10 -10.78 15.25
C SER A 128 -11.89 -10.44 16.50
N CYS A 129 -11.23 -9.88 17.52
CA CYS A 129 -11.79 -9.62 18.82
C CYS A 129 -12.17 -8.15 19.01
N ASN A 130 -12.27 -7.40 17.91
CA ASN A 130 -12.60 -5.99 17.90
C ASN A 130 -11.59 -5.14 18.72
N ARG A 131 -10.32 -5.51 18.65
CA ARG A 131 -9.23 -4.70 19.23
C ARG A 131 -8.47 -3.99 18.12
N LEU A 132 -8.11 -2.74 18.36
CA LEU A 132 -7.34 -1.90 17.47
C LEU A 132 -5.86 -1.97 17.85
N TRP A 133 -5.04 -2.45 16.92
CA TRP A 133 -3.60 -2.53 17.05
C TRP A 133 -2.99 -1.27 16.44
N LEU A 134 -2.18 -0.56 17.24
CA LEU A 134 -1.51 0.69 16.89
C LEU A 134 -0.02 0.44 16.74
N LEU A 135 0.52 0.51 15.52
CA LEU A 135 1.95 0.39 15.27
C LEU A 135 2.63 1.76 15.39
N ASP A 136 3.24 2.01 16.56
CA ASP A 136 4.01 3.23 16.84
C ASP A 136 5.48 3.01 16.49
N ALA A 137 5.99 3.78 15.53
CA ALA A 137 7.37 3.69 15.10
C ALA A 137 8.36 4.30 16.11
N GLY A 138 7.89 5.17 17.01
CA GLY A 138 8.77 5.86 17.96
C GLY A 138 9.67 6.95 17.32
N VAL A 139 9.57 7.15 16.01
CA VAL A 139 10.35 8.16 15.25
C VAL A 139 9.46 9.35 14.88
N SER A 140 9.87 10.54 15.31
CA SER A 140 9.28 11.82 14.94
C SER A 140 10.01 12.41 13.73
N ARG A 141 9.30 13.24 12.94
CA ARG A 141 9.87 14.02 11.83
C ARG A 141 10.68 13.18 10.83
N SER A 142 10.13 12.01 10.45
CA SER A 142 10.82 11.00 9.65
C SER A 142 11.23 11.44 8.23
N LEU A 143 10.61 12.50 7.69
CA LEU A 143 10.96 13.10 6.40
C LEU A 143 11.70 14.45 6.55
N GLU A 144 12.17 14.77 7.76
CA GLU A 144 12.87 16.01 8.09
C GLU A 144 14.22 15.70 8.74
N ASP A 145 14.27 15.45 10.04
CA ASP A 145 15.52 15.22 10.79
C ASP A 145 15.62 13.83 11.44
N TYR A 146 14.59 12.98 11.28
CA TYR A 146 14.58 11.59 11.74
C TYR A 146 14.85 11.46 13.25
N GLU A 147 14.09 12.18 14.07
CA GLU A 147 14.26 12.14 15.52
C GLU A 147 13.73 10.83 16.12
N ILE A 148 14.61 9.97 16.61
CA ILE A 148 14.25 8.78 17.39
C ILE A 148 13.82 9.23 18.81
N THR A 149 12.53 9.48 19.00
CA THR A 149 11.96 9.94 20.27
C THR A 149 11.80 8.79 21.27
N CYS A 150 11.33 7.63 20.81
CA CYS A 150 11.12 6.42 21.63
C CYS A 150 11.44 5.14 20.85
N PRO A 151 11.66 4.00 21.53
CA PRO A 151 11.63 2.69 20.87
C PRO A 151 10.27 2.42 20.22
N PRO A 152 10.22 1.69 19.09
CA PRO A 152 8.96 1.28 18.49
C PRO A 152 8.20 0.36 19.43
N LYS A 153 6.87 0.38 19.33
CA LYS A 153 5.98 -0.47 20.13
C LYS A 153 4.64 -0.68 19.43
N ILE A 154 3.91 -1.70 19.86
CA ILE A 154 2.50 -1.85 19.54
C ILE A 154 1.66 -1.66 20.79
N LEU A 155 0.62 -0.82 20.70
CA LEU A 155 -0.45 -0.80 21.69
C LEU A 155 -1.70 -1.46 21.12
N VAL A 156 -2.33 -2.34 21.89
CA VAL A 156 -3.59 -3.00 21.53
C VAL A 156 -4.69 -2.42 22.40
N VAL A 157 -5.69 -1.81 21.76
CA VAL A 157 -6.81 -1.12 22.41
C VAL A 157 -8.08 -1.92 22.21
N ASP A 158 -8.75 -2.32 23.27
CA ASP A 158 -10.10 -2.89 23.19
C ASP A 158 -11.09 -1.78 22.82
N LEU A 159 -11.79 -1.93 21.69
CA LEU A 159 -12.71 -0.91 21.19
C LEU A 159 -14.08 -0.93 21.86
N ALA A 160 -14.38 -1.92 22.71
CA ALA A 160 -15.58 -1.89 23.53
C ALA A 160 -15.41 -0.93 24.73
N THR A 161 -14.20 -0.87 25.28
CA THR A 161 -13.88 -0.04 26.46
C THR A 161 -13.00 1.17 26.15
N ASP A 162 -12.45 1.24 24.94
CA ASP A 162 -11.42 2.20 24.50
C ASP A 162 -10.19 2.22 25.42
N ARG A 163 -9.84 1.08 26.00
CA ARG A 163 -8.70 0.91 26.90
C ARG A 163 -7.59 0.08 26.28
N VAL A 164 -6.34 0.46 26.56
CA VAL A 164 -5.19 -0.38 26.22
C VAL A 164 -5.27 -1.66 27.04
N VAL A 165 -5.28 -2.80 26.34
CA VAL A 165 -5.30 -4.14 26.94
C VAL A 165 -3.95 -4.86 26.82
N ARG A 166 -3.09 -4.42 25.90
CA ARG A 166 -1.73 -4.95 25.74
C ARG A 166 -0.77 -3.89 25.21
N ARG A 167 0.46 -3.94 25.70
CA ARG A 167 1.63 -3.26 25.15
C ARG A 167 2.63 -4.32 24.71
N ILE A 168 3.23 -4.12 23.54
CA ILE A 168 4.24 -5.00 22.98
C ILE A 168 5.46 -4.12 22.69
N ASP A 169 6.54 -4.39 23.41
CA ASP A 169 7.84 -3.75 23.21
C ASP A 169 8.74 -4.63 22.37
N PHE A 170 9.54 -4.03 21.49
CA PHE A 170 10.48 -4.77 20.65
C PHE A 170 11.87 -4.79 21.26
N PRO A 171 12.49 -5.97 21.40
CA PRO A 171 13.80 -6.09 22.01
C PRO A 171 14.88 -5.57 21.02
N PRO A 172 16.01 -5.04 21.50
CA PRO A 172 17.03 -4.41 20.64
C PRO A 172 17.57 -5.30 19.52
N GLU A 173 17.51 -6.63 19.68
CA GLU A 173 18.03 -7.62 18.73
C GLU A 173 17.28 -7.62 17.38
N VAL A 174 16.00 -7.22 17.38
CA VAL A 174 15.20 -7.09 16.15
C VAL A 174 15.29 -5.69 15.53
N LEU A 175 15.88 -4.74 16.26
CA LEU A 175 16.12 -3.38 15.81
C LEU A 175 17.48 -3.27 15.11
N ARG A 176 17.53 -2.36 14.15
CA ARG A 176 18.70 -1.87 13.41
C ARG A 176 18.77 -0.34 13.55
N GLY A 177 19.91 0.24 13.19
CA GLY A 177 20.27 1.62 13.53
C GLY A 177 19.14 2.62 13.28
N GLU A 178 18.59 2.62 12.08
CA GLU A 178 17.50 3.51 11.67
C GLU A 178 16.19 2.76 11.44
N SER A 179 15.82 1.79 12.29
CA SER A 179 14.57 1.05 12.10
C SER A 179 13.35 1.98 12.07
N LEU A 180 12.45 1.74 11.10
CA LEU A 180 11.19 2.44 10.97
C LEU A 180 10.07 1.45 10.66
N PHE A 181 9.26 1.11 11.66
CA PHE A 181 8.16 0.18 11.49
C PHE A 181 6.93 0.88 10.92
N THR A 182 6.55 0.58 9.68
CA THR A 182 5.55 1.37 8.91
C THR A 182 4.26 0.63 8.56
N ASN A 183 4.27 -0.71 8.58
CA ASN A 183 3.11 -1.52 8.24
C ASN A 183 3.10 -2.81 9.04
N MET A 184 1.91 -3.38 9.22
CA MET A 184 1.72 -4.68 9.85
C MET A 184 0.49 -5.40 9.32
N VAL A 185 0.51 -6.72 9.45
CA VAL A 185 -0.65 -7.59 9.27
C VAL A 185 -0.72 -8.58 10.42
N ILE A 186 -1.94 -8.92 10.83
CA ILE A 186 -2.21 -9.88 11.89
C ILE A 186 -2.59 -11.20 11.22
N ASP A 187 -1.92 -12.28 11.62
CA ASP A 187 -2.18 -13.63 11.16
C ASP A 187 -2.83 -14.42 12.29
N GLU A 188 -4.16 -14.55 12.19
CA GLU A 188 -5.01 -15.28 13.15
C GLU A 188 -5.25 -16.74 12.74
N THR A 189 -4.58 -17.25 11.70
CA THR A 189 -4.94 -18.56 11.09
C THR A 189 -4.69 -19.77 11.98
N THR A 190 -3.91 -19.63 13.05
CA THR A 190 -3.67 -20.67 14.05
C THR A 190 -4.13 -20.25 15.45
N ALA A 191 -4.81 -19.11 15.55
CA ALA A 191 -5.15 -18.51 16.82
C ALA A 191 -6.26 -19.31 17.51
N LYS A 192 -6.01 -19.70 18.76
CA LYS A 192 -7.03 -20.28 19.65
C LYS A 192 -7.74 -19.21 20.48
N THR A 193 -7.03 -18.12 20.76
CA THR A 193 -7.52 -16.92 21.44
C THR A 193 -7.01 -15.70 20.69
N CYS A 194 -7.56 -14.53 21.01
CA CYS A 194 -7.11 -13.26 20.45
C CYS A 194 -5.61 -12.99 20.75
N ASP A 195 -5.04 -13.62 21.77
CA ASP A 195 -3.65 -13.40 22.21
C ASP A 195 -2.64 -14.38 21.62
N ASP A 196 -3.11 -15.33 20.80
CA ASP A 196 -2.32 -16.41 20.18
C ASP A 196 -2.20 -16.18 18.66
N VAL A 197 -1.70 -15.01 18.26
CA VAL A 197 -1.58 -14.59 16.87
C VAL A 197 -0.12 -14.42 16.46
N PHE A 198 0.13 -14.41 15.15
CA PHE A 198 1.38 -13.90 14.62
C PHE A 198 1.17 -12.50 14.05
N VAL A 199 2.18 -11.64 14.16
CA VAL A 199 2.17 -10.32 13.50
C VAL A 199 3.43 -10.20 12.65
N TYR A 200 3.25 -9.78 11.41
CA TYR A 200 4.34 -9.48 10.48
C TYR A 200 4.42 -7.98 10.29
N ILE A 201 5.60 -7.40 10.52
CA ILE A 201 5.82 -5.95 10.59
C ILE A 201 6.93 -5.58 9.62
N THR A 202 6.68 -4.58 8.77
CA THR A 202 7.71 -4.08 7.85
C THR A 202 8.58 -3.05 8.52
N ASP A 203 9.90 -3.22 8.39
CA ASP A 203 10.88 -2.18 8.67
C ASP A 203 11.33 -1.60 7.33
N THR A 204 11.05 -0.32 7.11
CA THR A 204 11.15 0.31 5.79
C THR A 204 12.53 0.87 5.50
N VAL A 205 13.14 1.52 6.49
CA VAL A 205 14.45 2.18 6.34
C VAL A 205 15.58 1.17 6.46
N GLU A 206 15.42 0.21 7.36
CA GLU A 206 16.28 -0.96 7.49
C GLU A 206 15.49 -2.14 6.93
N PRO A 207 15.63 -2.52 5.64
CA PRO A 207 14.63 -3.39 5.01
C PRO A 207 14.59 -4.79 5.61
N GLY A 208 13.44 -5.14 6.17
CA GLY A 208 13.23 -6.42 6.82
C GLY A 208 11.78 -6.64 7.22
N ILE A 209 11.46 -7.87 7.58
CA ILE A 209 10.20 -8.21 8.24
C ILE A 209 10.53 -8.66 9.65
N VAL A 210 9.96 -7.98 10.64
CA VAL A 210 9.95 -8.43 12.03
C VAL A 210 8.71 -9.30 12.23
N VAL A 211 8.91 -10.47 12.83
CA VAL A 211 7.86 -11.42 13.15
C VAL A 211 7.68 -11.42 14.67
N TYR A 212 6.44 -11.28 15.11
CA TYR A 212 6.05 -11.41 16.50
C TYR A 212 5.14 -12.62 16.67
N ASP A 213 5.54 -13.57 17.52
CA ASP A 213 4.71 -14.67 18.01
C ASP A 213 4.11 -14.24 19.34
N SER A 214 2.84 -13.81 19.34
CA SER A 214 2.21 -13.24 20.54
C SER A 214 1.86 -14.29 21.58
N GLY A 215 1.75 -15.57 21.18
CA GLY A 215 1.47 -16.69 22.08
C GLY A 215 2.68 -17.08 22.92
N LYS A 216 3.89 -16.91 22.38
CA LYS A 216 5.15 -17.12 23.11
C LYS A 216 5.82 -15.84 23.59
N ASP A 217 5.30 -14.69 23.18
CA ASP A 217 5.86 -13.36 23.44
C ASP A 217 7.33 -13.23 23.00
N VAL A 218 7.62 -13.71 21.79
CA VAL A 218 8.97 -13.65 21.20
C VAL A 218 8.93 -12.99 19.84
N THR A 219 10.03 -12.33 19.50
CA THR A 219 10.22 -11.67 18.21
C THR A 219 11.49 -12.16 17.55
N TRP A 220 11.50 -12.11 16.22
CA TRP A 220 12.73 -12.26 15.43
C TRP A 220 12.61 -11.45 14.16
N ARG A 221 13.75 -11.26 13.50
CA ARG A 221 13.86 -10.51 12.27
C ARG A 221 14.30 -11.42 11.14
N VAL A 222 13.67 -11.26 9.98
CA VAL A 222 14.12 -11.87 8.72
C VAL A 222 14.34 -10.79 7.68
N SER A 223 15.32 -11.01 6.79
CA SER A 223 15.62 -10.08 5.70
C SER A 223 15.88 -10.84 4.40
N HIS A 224 15.61 -10.18 3.28
CA HIS A 224 15.83 -10.71 1.94
C HIS A 224 16.10 -9.52 0.99
N PRO A 225 16.98 -9.66 -0.03
CA PRO A 225 17.25 -8.59 -1.00
C PRO A 225 16.01 -8.00 -1.68
N ALA A 226 14.95 -8.79 -1.85
CA ALA A 226 13.67 -8.33 -2.40
C ALA A 226 12.93 -7.29 -1.52
N MET A 227 13.38 -7.07 -0.28
CA MET A 227 12.85 -6.05 0.62
C MET A 227 13.52 -4.69 0.42
N TYR A 228 14.66 -4.64 -0.27
CA TYR A 228 15.41 -3.40 -0.51
C TYR A 228 14.82 -2.62 -1.69
N PRO A 229 14.94 -1.28 -1.68
CA PRO A 229 14.52 -0.44 -2.79
C PRO A 229 15.35 -0.73 -4.06
N ASP A 230 14.71 -0.69 -5.22
CA ASP A 230 15.35 -0.84 -6.52
C ASP A 230 15.69 0.57 -7.06
N PRO A 231 16.98 0.92 -7.27
CA PRO A 231 17.37 2.26 -7.70
C PRO A 231 16.81 2.65 -9.08
N ASP A 232 16.44 1.69 -9.92
CA ASP A 232 15.78 1.97 -11.19
C ASP A 232 14.39 2.60 -10.99
N PHE A 233 13.80 2.40 -9.80
CA PHE A 233 12.49 2.89 -9.38
C PHE A 233 12.59 3.96 -8.27
N ALA A 234 13.75 4.58 -8.10
CA ALA A 234 13.97 5.61 -7.09
C ALA A 234 13.02 6.80 -7.25
N GLN A 235 12.76 7.20 -8.49
CA GLN A 235 11.88 8.31 -8.82
C GLN A 235 10.47 7.81 -9.14
N SER A 236 9.49 8.27 -8.36
CA SER A 236 8.07 8.04 -8.60
C SER A 236 7.45 9.25 -9.31
N GLU A 237 6.42 8.99 -10.13
CA GLU A 237 5.68 10.01 -10.86
C GLU A 237 4.19 9.85 -10.62
N ILE A 238 3.56 10.94 -10.18
CA ILE A 238 2.10 11.05 -10.05
C ILE A 238 1.70 12.33 -10.77
N LEU A 239 0.94 12.18 -11.84
CA LEU A 239 0.58 13.29 -12.74
C LEU A 239 1.83 14.04 -13.23
N ASN A 240 1.97 15.33 -12.91
CA ASN A 240 3.10 16.15 -13.35
C ASN A 240 4.23 16.23 -12.31
N ASP A 241 4.03 15.67 -11.12
CA ASP A 241 4.95 15.76 -10.01
C ASP A 241 5.84 14.52 -9.96
N ARG A 242 7.13 14.76 -9.70
CA ARG A 242 8.18 13.74 -9.59
C ARG A 242 8.88 13.89 -8.26
N PHE A 243 9.06 12.79 -7.56
CA PHE A 243 9.74 12.76 -6.26
C PHE A 243 10.57 11.50 -6.11
N VAL A 244 11.69 11.60 -5.39
CA VAL A 244 12.58 10.48 -5.13
C VAL A 244 12.36 10.02 -3.70
N LEU A 245 11.96 8.76 -3.53
CA LEU A 245 11.77 8.14 -2.23
C LEU A 245 12.16 6.67 -2.31
N MET A 246 13.24 6.33 -1.60
CA MET A 246 13.90 5.03 -1.66
C MET A 246 13.46 4.11 -0.51
N ASP A 247 12.20 4.19 -0.12
CA ASP A 247 11.65 3.34 0.93
C ASP A 247 11.75 1.86 0.51
N GLY A 248 12.29 1.04 1.42
CA GLY A 248 12.31 -0.42 1.33
C GLY A 248 10.91 -1.00 1.51
N VAL A 249 10.82 -2.23 2.03
CA VAL A 249 9.54 -2.92 2.23
C VAL A 249 8.53 -2.05 3.02
N VAL A 250 7.37 -1.79 2.41
CA VAL A 250 6.25 -1.02 3.00
C VAL A 250 4.92 -1.72 2.77
N GLY A 251 4.61 -2.04 1.51
CA GLY A 251 3.36 -2.72 1.17
C GLY A 251 3.39 -4.13 1.74
N LEU A 252 2.36 -4.48 2.52
CA LEU A 252 2.25 -5.77 3.20
C LEU A 252 0.77 -6.18 3.26
N THR A 253 0.46 -7.39 2.84
CA THR A 253 -0.88 -7.98 3.01
C THR A 253 -0.77 -9.49 3.22
N PHE A 254 -1.81 -10.10 3.82
CA PHE A 254 -1.83 -11.51 4.15
C PHE A 254 -3.06 -12.19 3.56
N ASP A 255 -2.84 -13.25 2.79
CA ASP A 255 -3.89 -14.14 2.30
C ASP A 255 -4.03 -15.31 3.27
N GLU A 256 -4.97 -15.19 4.21
CA GLU A 256 -5.24 -16.21 5.22
C GLU A 256 -5.56 -17.58 4.62
N ARG A 257 -6.27 -17.61 3.47
CA ARG A 257 -6.71 -18.85 2.82
C ARG A 257 -5.55 -19.62 2.23
N LYS A 258 -4.58 -18.92 1.64
CA LYS A 258 -3.38 -19.54 1.05
C LYS A 258 -2.20 -19.61 2.03
N GLY A 259 -2.28 -18.91 3.17
CA GLY A 259 -1.16 -18.79 4.11
C GLY A 259 0.03 -18.04 3.55
N VAL A 260 -0.22 -17.08 2.65
CA VAL A 260 0.84 -16.34 1.93
C VAL A 260 0.85 -14.88 2.36
N VAL A 261 2.02 -14.40 2.74
CA VAL A 261 2.28 -12.97 2.96
C VAL A 261 2.82 -12.38 1.67
N TYR A 262 2.14 -11.37 1.16
CA TYR A 262 2.60 -10.59 0.00
C TYR A 262 3.20 -9.28 0.48
N PHE A 263 4.32 -8.90 -0.13
CA PHE A 263 5.00 -7.67 0.23
C PHE A 263 5.66 -6.99 -0.96
N GLN A 264 5.93 -5.69 -0.82
CA GLN A 264 6.70 -4.91 -1.79
C GLN A 264 7.39 -3.70 -1.14
N PRO A 265 8.60 -3.36 -1.59
CA PRO A 265 9.17 -2.03 -1.42
C PRO A 265 8.31 -0.92 -2.04
N LEU A 266 8.50 0.34 -1.64
CA LEU A 266 7.93 1.46 -2.39
C LEU A 266 8.64 1.62 -3.73
N ALA A 267 9.98 1.66 -3.72
CA ALA A 267 10.80 1.83 -4.91
C ALA A 267 10.92 0.50 -5.68
N THR A 268 9.80 -0.03 -6.14
CA THR A 268 9.74 -1.16 -7.08
C THR A 268 8.38 -1.26 -7.77
N ASP A 269 8.34 -1.82 -8.96
CA ASP A 269 7.10 -2.30 -9.57
C ASP A 269 6.74 -3.75 -9.15
N ARG A 270 7.65 -4.49 -8.51
CA ARG A 270 7.48 -5.91 -8.19
C ARG A 270 6.59 -6.15 -6.97
N VAL A 271 5.93 -7.31 -6.94
CA VAL A 271 5.25 -7.88 -5.78
C VAL A 271 5.89 -9.22 -5.47
N PHE A 272 6.25 -9.43 -4.22
CA PHE A 272 6.87 -10.66 -3.73
C PHE A 272 5.94 -11.38 -2.76
N SER A 273 6.23 -12.65 -2.53
CA SER A 273 5.50 -13.48 -1.58
C SER A 273 6.44 -14.36 -0.77
N VAL A 274 6.00 -14.68 0.44
CA VAL A 274 6.64 -15.66 1.32
C VAL A 274 5.53 -16.40 2.08
N HIS A 275 5.67 -17.71 2.23
CA HIS A 275 4.68 -18.51 2.95
C HIS A 275 4.82 -18.29 4.47
N LYS A 276 3.69 -18.23 5.20
CA LYS A 276 3.67 -17.97 6.64
C LYS A 276 4.56 -18.94 7.44
N ASN A 277 4.62 -20.21 7.03
CA ASN A 277 5.43 -21.22 7.73
C ASN A 277 6.94 -20.90 7.66
N VAL A 278 7.39 -20.23 6.60
CA VAL A 278 8.79 -19.79 6.48
C VAL A 278 9.05 -18.65 7.46
N LEU A 279 8.16 -17.65 7.52
CA LEU A 279 8.27 -16.55 8.48
C LEU A 279 8.19 -17.02 9.93
N ARG A 280 7.31 -17.99 10.22
CA ARG A 280 7.05 -18.57 11.54
C ARG A 280 8.14 -19.51 12.05
N ALA A 281 9.10 -19.90 11.21
CA ALA A 281 10.13 -20.88 11.56
C ALA A 281 11.16 -20.38 12.58
N GLY A 282 11.14 -19.08 12.91
CA GLY A 282 12.13 -18.44 13.77
C GLY A 282 13.23 -17.72 12.97
N PRO A 283 14.32 -17.31 13.64
CA PRO A 283 15.47 -16.71 13.00
C PRO A 283 16.06 -17.61 11.89
N LEU A 284 16.54 -16.98 10.81
CA LEU A 284 17.19 -17.71 9.73
C LEU A 284 18.56 -18.24 10.19
N PRO A 285 18.86 -19.54 9.97
CA PRO A 285 20.20 -20.06 10.18
C PRO A 285 21.23 -19.41 9.25
N ASP A 286 22.48 -19.37 9.68
CA ASP A 286 23.60 -18.83 8.90
C ASP A 286 23.68 -19.46 7.50
N GLY A 287 23.88 -18.62 6.49
CA GLY A 287 23.98 -19.05 5.08
C GLY A 287 22.67 -19.54 4.45
N LYS A 288 21.53 -19.43 5.13
CA LYS A 288 20.20 -19.68 4.56
C LYS A 288 19.53 -18.39 4.10
N MET A 289 18.72 -18.51 3.06
CA MET A 289 17.90 -17.43 2.52
C MET A 289 16.43 -17.77 2.69
N LEU A 290 15.58 -16.75 2.88
CA LEU A 290 14.13 -16.92 2.85
C LEU A 290 13.70 -17.44 1.47
N ASP A 291 12.74 -18.37 1.45
CA ASP A 291 12.05 -18.79 0.23
C ASP A 291 11.05 -17.70 -0.20
N VAL A 292 11.58 -16.60 -0.73
CA VAL A 292 10.82 -15.50 -1.32
C VAL A 292 10.60 -15.77 -2.79
N LYS A 293 9.37 -15.59 -3.25
CA LYS A 293 8.97 -15.75 -4.65
C LYS A 293 8.54 -14.43 -5.24
N LEU A 294 9.07 -14.11 -6.43
CA LEU A 294 8.48 -13.06 -7.26
C LEU A 294 7.10 -13.53 -7.70
N VAL A 295 6.08 -12.74 -7.40
CA VAL A 295 4.72 -13.00 -7.86
C VAL A 295 4.56 -12.39 -9.25
N GLY A 296 4.85 -11.09 -9.39
CA GLY A 296 4.71 -10.36 -10.65
C GLY A 296 5.13 -8.89 -10.54
N LYS A 297 4.92 -8.13 -11.61
CA LYS A 297 5.23 -6.70 -11.73
C LYS A 297 3.98 -5.86 -12.03
N LYS A 298 3.76 -4.80 -11.27
CA LYS A 298 2.76 -3.76 -11.51
C LYS A 298 3.21 -2.84 -12.66
N SER A 299 2.33 -1.97 -13.12
CA SER A 299 2.67 -0.93 -14.11
C SER A 299 3.62 0.16 -13.60
N SER A 300 3.54 0.49 -12.30
CA SER A 300 4.36 1.47 -11.63
C SER A 300 4.49 1.15 -10.12
N GLN A 301 5.26 1.96 -9.39
CA GLN A 301 5.39 1.87 -7.93
C GLN A 301 4.04 2.02 -7.22
N GLY A 302 4.00 1.67 -5.93
CA GLY A 302 2.84 1.85 -5.06
C GLY A 302 3.01 1.06 -3.76
N ILE A 303 2.23 1.38 -2.72
CA ILE A 303 2.35 0.72 -1.41
C ILE A 303 1.05 0.08 -0.91
N GLY A 304 -0.10 0.58 -1.34
CA GLY A 304 -1.39 -0.02 -1.00
C GLY A 304 -1.49 -1.46 -1.53
N LEU A 305 -1.59 -2.42 -0.60
CA LEU A 305 -1.80 -3.84 -0.88
C LEU A 305 -2.91 -4.40 0.01
N SER A 306 -3.80 -5.18 -0.57
CA SER A 306 -4.82 -5.95 0.14
C SER A 306 -5.13 -7.26 -0.60
N VAL A 307 -5.93 -8.12 0.03
CA VAL A 307 -6.39 -9.38 -0.58
C VAL A 307 -7.90 -9.38 -0.59
N SER A 308 -8.48 -9.68 -1.76
CA SER A 308 -9.91 -9.90 -1.92
C SER A 308 -10.37 -11.07 -1.05
N PRO A 309 -11.38 -10.89 -0.17
CA PRO A 309 -11.91 -11.96 0.65
C PRO A 309 -12.68 -13.01 -0.18
N PHE A 310 -12.97 -12.76 -1.46
CA PHE A 310 -13.76 -13.65 -2.29
C PHE A 310 -12.93 -14.70 -3.04
N ASP A 311 -11.82 -14.31 -3.66
CA ASP A 311 -11.09 -15.16 -4.61
C ASP A 311 -9.57 -15.13 -4.45
N SER A 312 -9.07 -14.46 -3.40
CA SER A 312 -7.66 -14.28 -3.09
C SER A 312 -6.91 -13.53 -4.19
N SER A 313 -7.63 -12.66 -4.92
CA SER A 313 -7.01 -11.65 -5.78
C SER A 313 -6.29 -10.62 -4.94
N LEU A 314 -5.05 -10.30 -5.30
CA LEU A 314 -4.35 -9.13 -4.82
C LEU A 314 -5.06 -7.87 -5.30
N ILE A 315 -5.20 -6.90 -4.42
CA ILE A 315 -5.70 -5.57 -4.72
C ILE A 315 -4.58 -4.60 -4.45
N PHE A 316 -4.28 -3.74 -5.41
CA PHE A 316 -3.18 -2.79 -5.32
C PHE A 316 -3.50 -1.50 -6.05
N SER A 317 -2.70 -0.47 -5.80
CA SER A 317 -2.86 0.84 -6.45
C SER A 317 -1.52 1.34 -6.97
N PRO A 318 -1.30 1.30 -8.29
CA PRO A 318 -0.09 1.83 -8.90
C PRO A 318 -0.18 3.36 -9.05
N LEU A 319 0.92 4.05 -8.73
CA LEU A 319 0.98 5.51 -8.55
C LEU A 319 0.72 6.28 -9.85
N SER A 320 1.35 5.88 -10.96
CA SER A 320 1.27 6.63 -12.21
C SER A 320 -0.09 6.50 -12.91
N GLU A 321 -0.78 5.38 -12.70
CA GLU A 321 -2.06 5.10 -13.34
C GLU A 321 -3.25 5.69 -12.56
N THR A 322 -3.07 6.12 -11.32
CA THR A 322 -4.13 6.67 -10.47
C THR A 322 -5.37 5.77 -10.38
N ALA A 323 -5.13 4.49 -10.11
CA ALA A 323 -6.13 3.42 -10.17
C ALA A 323 -6.06 2.48 -8.97
N ILE A 324 -7.14 1.75 -8.72
CA ILE A 324 -7.15 0.53 -7.91
C ILE A 324 -7.40 -0.64 -8.84
N ALA A 325 -6.53 -1.63 -8.78
CA ALA A 325 -6.51 -2.78 -9.66
C ALA A 325 -6.54 -4.08 -8.85
N SER A 326 -7.08 -5.14 -9.43
CA SER A 326 -7.03 -6.50 -8.88
C SER A 326 -6.33 -7.47 -9.81
N TRP A 327 -5.64 -8.44 -9.21
CA TRP A 327 -4.97 -9.52 -9.91
C TRP A 327 -4.99 -10.80 -9.10
N ASN A 328 -5.49 -11.88 -9.68
CA ASN A 328 -5.46 -13.21 -9.08
C ASN A 328 -4.15 -13.93 -9.45
N PRO A 329 -3.23 -14.19 -8.50
CA PRO A 329 -1.96 -14.84 -8.84
C PRO A 329 -2.11 -16.30 -9.29
N SER A 330 -3.24 -16.95 -9.00
CA SER A 330 -3.47 -18.37 -9.33
C SER A 330 -4.11 -18.56 -10.69
N THR A 331 -5.09 -17.72 -11.04
CA THR A 331 -5.77 -17.79 -12.35
C THR A 331 -5.22 -16.80 -13.36
N ASN A 332 -4.37 -15.88 -12.91
CA ASN A 332 -3.87 -14.74 -13.66
C ASN A 332 -4.96 -13.77 -14.17
N GLN A 333 -6.18 -13.86 -13.60
CA GLN A 333 -7.24 -12.93 -13.93
C GLN A 333 -6.94 -11.54 -13.39
N GLN A 334 -7.23 -10.49 -14.16
CA GLN A 334 -6.89 -9.10 -13.84
C GLN A 334 -8.08 -8.19 -14.11
N SER A 335 -8.25 -7.15 -13.30
CA SER A 335 -9.32 -6.16 -13.50
C SER A 335 -8.94 -4.80 -12.93
N VAL A 336 -9.23 -3.73 -13.67
CA VAL A 336 -9.19 -2.38 -13.11
C VAL A 336 -10.49 -2.19 -12.33
N LEU A 337 -10.39 -2.10 -11.00
CA LEU A 337 -11.57 -1.98 -10.14
C LEU A 337 -12.08 -0.53 -10.10
N ALA A 338 -11.16 0.43 -10.08
CA ALA A 338 -11.48 1.86 -10.13
C ALA A 338 -10.33 2.64 -10.76
N TYR A 339 -10.67 3.74 -11.43
CA TYR A 339 -9.73 4.75 -11.92
C TYR A 339 -10.33 6.12 -11.66
N ASP A 340 -9.56 7.00 -11.05
CA ASP A 340 -9.94 8.39 -10.84
C ASP A 340 -8.68 9.23 -10.62
N ARG A 341 -8.40 10.11 -11.58
CA ARG A 341 -7.20 10.95 -11.62
C ARG A 341 -7.08 11.87 -10.39
N ASP A 342 -8.21 12.31 -9.83
CA ASP A 342 -8.24 13.29 -8.75
C ASP A 342 -8.38 12.62 -7.38
N GLN A 343 -9.14 11.53 -7.32
CA GLN A 343 -9.42 10.82 -6.08
C GLN A 343 -8.40 9.74 -5.73
N LEU A 344 -7.67 9.17 -6.71
CA LEU A 344 -6.75 8.04 -6.51
C LEU A 344 -5.31 8.39 -6.89
N GLN A 345 -4.64 9.28 -6.15
CA GLN A 345 -3.28 9.71 -6.49
C GLN A 345 -2.21 8.88 -5.79
N PHE A 346 -2.04 9.04 -4.48
CA PHE A 346 -1.16 8.19 -3.69
C PHE A 346 -1.99 7.37 -2.70
N VAL A 347 -2.12 6.07 -2.95
CA VAL A 347 -2.86 5.18 -2.05
C VAL A 347 -1.94 4.55 -1.01
N ALA A 348 -2.05 5.03 0.22
CA ALA A 348 -1.15 4.70 1.33
C ALA A 348 -1.55 3.43 2.12
N ASP A 349 -2.84 3.06 2.08
CA ASP A 349 -3.38 1.84 2.71
C ASP A 349 -4.59 1.35 1.93
N ILE A 350 -4.82 0.03 1.97
CA ILE A 350 -6.06 -0.61 1.51
C ILE A 350 -6.44 -1.65 2.57
N THR A 351 -7.60 -1.48 3.19
CA THR A 351 -8.09 -2.37 4.23
C THR A 351 -9.48 -2.89 3.91
N THR A 352 -9.78 -4.09 4.40
CA THR A 352 -11.13 -4.67 4.41
C THR A 352 -11.72 -4.54 5.81
N THR A 353 -13.04 -4.54 5.92
CA THR A 353 -13.71 -4.62 7.22
C THR A 353 -14.65 -5.81 7.29
N ARG A 354 -14.76 -6.43 8.46
CA ARG A 354 -15.66 -7.57 8.70
C ARG A 354 -17.12 -7.17 8.66
N SER A 355 -17.41 -5.90 8.93
CA SER A 355 -18.78 -5.36 8.95
C SER A 355 -19.38 -5.18 7.57
N GLU A 356 -18.53 -5.03 6.56
CA GLU A 356 -18.91 -4.94 5.16
C GLU A 356 -18.04 -5.90 4.34
N PRO A 357 -18.28 -7.22 4.44
CA PRO A 357 -17.54 -8.21 3.67
C PRO A 357 -17.63 -7.88 2.17
N GLY A 358 -16.48 -7.81 1.50
CA GLY A 358 -16.40 -7.44 0.09
C GLY A 358 -16.28 -5.96 -0.19
N VAL A 359 -16.16 -5.10 0.83
CA VAL A 359 -15.85 -3.69 0.66
C VAL A 359 -14.40 -3.43 1.08
N ILE A 360 -13.68 -2.69 0.25
CA ILE A 360 -12.39 -2.13 0.62
C ILE A 360 -12.53 -0.64 0.95
N TYR A 361 -11.73 -0.21 1.90
CA TYR A 361 -11.45 1.19 2.18
C TYR A 361 -10.00 1.46 1.83
N ALA A 362 -9.74 2.55 1.11
CA ALA A 362 -8.39 2.96 0.76
C ALA A 362 -8.14 4.41 1.17
N ILE A 363 -6.92 4.69 1.65
CA ILE A 363 -6.47 6.05 1.92
C ILE A 363 -5.77 6.58 0.69
N SER A 364 -6.34 7.62 0.07
CA SER A 364 -5.72 8.31 -1.05
C SER A 364 -5.40 9.75 -0.67
N SER A 365 -4.18 10.19 -0.96
CA SER A 365 -3.75 11.54 -0.65
C SER A 365 -2.92 12.16 -1.77
N LYS A 366 -2.73 13.48 -1.70
CA LYS A 366 -1.75 14.20 -2.53
C LYS A 366 -0.34 14.11 -1.92
N PHE A 367 0.11 12.91 -1.59
CA PHE A 367 1.40 12.67 -0.92
C PHE A 367 2.59 13.30 -1.65
N HIS A 368 2.63 13.21 -2.99
CA HIS A 368 3.70 13.84 -3.79
C HIS A 368 3.79 15.35 -3.56
N ARG A 369 2.66 16.06 -3.45
CA ARG A 369 2.64 17.50 -3.14
C ARG A 369 2.99 17.81 -1.69
N PHE A 370 2.55 16.95 -0.78
CA PHE A 370 2.93 16.99 0.63
C PHE A 370 4.45 16.84 0.81
N PHE A 371 5.04 15.85 0.13
CA PHE A 371 6.46 15.55 0.13
C PHE A 371 7.28 16.70 -0.49
N LEU A 372 6.82 17.25 -1.62
CA LEU A 372 7.44 18.38 -2.30
C LEU A 372 7.15 19.76 -1.66
N LYS A 373 6.42 19.79 -0.53
CA LYS A 373 6.06 21.03 0.19
C LYS A 373 5.30 22.07 -0.66
N ASN A 374 4.47 21.62 -1.60
CA ASN A 374 3.67 22.47 -2.50
C ASN A 374 2.16 22.13 -2.47
N LEU A 375 1.69 21.63 -1.32
CA LEU A 375 0.28 21.28 -1.07
C LEU A 375 -0.63 22.53 -1.16
N ASP A 376 -1.74 22.45 -1.89
CA ASP A 376 -2.75 23.52 -1.93
C ASP A 376 -3.81 23.28 -0.85
N SER A 377 -3.88 24.17 0.13
CA SER A 377 -4.85 24.11 1.24
C SER A 377 -6.31 24.30 0.82
N ASN A 378 -6.57 24.77 -0.41
CA ASN A 378 -7.92 25.01 -0.90
C ASN A 378 -8.54 23.78 -1.58
N GLU A 379 -7.74 22.75 -1.84
CA GLU A 379 -8.16 21.49 -2.47
C GLU A 379 -8.28 20.36 -1.45
N PHE A 380 -9.03 19.31 -1.77
CA PHE A 380 -9.06 18.09 -0.97
C PHE A 380 -7.74 17.31 -1.14
N ASN A 381 -6.99 17.16 -0.04
CA ASN A 381 -5.66 16.58 -0.02
C ASN A 381 -5.60 15.17 0.57
N ASN A 382 -6.55 14.82 1.45
CA ASN A 382 -6.65 13.51 2.07
C ASN A 382 -8.06 12.95 1.84
N ARG A 383 -8.17 11.66 1.49
CA ARG A 383 -9.44 10.97 1.25
C ARG A 383 -9.41 9.56 1.81
N ILE A 384 -10.56 9.13 2.31
CA ILE A 384 -10.91 7.73 2.50
C ILE A 384 -11.90 7.41 1.40
N VAL A 385 -11.51 6.54 0.48
CA VAL A 385 -12.39 6.04 -0.57
C VAL A 385 -12.88 4.65 -0.20
N ARG A 386 -14.09 4.32 -0.61
CA ARG A 386 -14.78 3.06 -0.42
C ARG A 386 -15.09 2.46 -1.78
N LEU A 387 -14.80 1.18 -1.95
CA LEU A 387 -15.09 0.45 -3.17
C LEU A 387 -15.65 -0.93 -2.83
N GLU A 388 -16.80 -1.26 -3.42
CA GLU A 388 -17.40 -2.58 -3.28
C GLU A 388 -16.83 -3.49 -4.36
N LEU A 389 -16.27 -4.62 -3.93
CA LEU A 389 -15.63 -5.59 -4.80
C LEU A 389 -16.69 -6.39 -5.57
N PRO A 390 -16.44 -6.74 -6.83
CA PRO A 390 -17.34 -7.60 -7.58
C PRO A 390 -17.50 -8.96 -6.88
N SER A 391 -18.72 -9.28 -6.46
CA SER A 391 -19.09 -10.63 -6.02
C SER A 391 -19.09 -11.55 -7.25
N GLY A 392 -18.36 -12.67 -7.18
CA GLY A 392 -18.03 -13.48 -8.36
C GLY A 392 -19.25 -14.04 -9.11
N SER A 393 -19.59 -13.41 -10.25
CA SER A 393 -20.11 -14.03 -11.49
C SER A 393 -20.18 -13.06 -12.69
N LEU A 394 -19.61 -11.85 -12.61
CA LEU A 394 -19.70 -10.84 -13.69
C LEU A 394 -18.34 -10.36 -14.22
N LEU A 395 -17.28 -11.16 -14.11
CA LEU A 395 -16.04 -10.94 -14.88
C LEU A 395 -16.16 -11.47 -16.31
N GLY A 396 -17.25 -11.08 -16.99
CA GLY A 396 -17.52 -11.33 -18.40
C GLY A 396 -17.33 -10.08 -19.27
N HIS A 397 -16.50 -9.13 -18.85
CA HIS A 397 -16.07 -8.04 -19.72
C HIS A 397 -14.66 -8.34 -20.21
N HIS A 398 -14.63 -9.18 -21.26
CA HIS A 398 -13.49 -9.25 -22.16
C HIS A 398 -13.29 -7.85 -22.76
N LEU A 399 -12.32 -7.09 -22.27
CA LEU A 399 -11.72 -6.05 -23.09
C LEU A 399 -11.00 -6.78 -24.23
N ALA A 400 -11.62 -6.82 -25.41
CA ALA A 400 -10.97 -7.30 -26.61
C ALA A 400 -9.72 -6.42 -26.83
N LEU A 401 -8.55 -7.03 -26.67
CA LEU A 401 -7.30 -6.43 -27.14
C LEU A 401 -7.46 -6.14 -28.64
N PRO A 402 -7.08 -4.94 -29.14
CA PRO A 402 -6.99 -4.73 -30.57
C PRO A 402 -6.00 -5.77 -31.14
N PRO A 403 -6.31 -6.39 -32.29
CA PRO A 403 -5.44 -7.40 -32.87
C PRO A 403 -4.07 -6.77 -33.17
N ALA A 404 -3.01 -7.48 -32.79
CA ALA A 404 -1.65 -7.10 -33.14
C ALA A 404 -1.52 -7.01 -34.68
N PRO A 405 -0.73 -6.07 -35.23
CA PRO A 405 -0.46 -6.03 -36.66
C PRO A 405 0.20 -7.34 -37.08
N ALA A 406 -0.35 -7.94 -38.13
CA ALA A 406 0.08 -9.22 -38.67
C ALA A 406 1.55 -9.17 -39.11
N HIS A 407 2.42 -9.82 -38.33
CA HIS A 407 3.70 -10.26 -38.87
C HIS A 407 3.45 -11.55 -39.66
N ASN A 408 3.57 -11.42 -40.99
CA ASN A 408 3.67 -12.55 -41.90
C ASN A 408 4.82 -13.45 -41.45
N SER A 409 4.50 -14.66 -41.03
CA SER A 409 5.46 -15.76 -41.02
C SER A 409 4.70 -17.02 -41.37
N LEU A 410 4.80 -17.34 -42.67
CA LEU A 410 4.63 -18.66 -43.22
C LEU A 410 5.37 -19.66 -42.33
N LEU A 411 4.67 -20.64 -41.78
CA LEU A 411 5.13 -22.02 -41.71
C LEU A 411 3.90 -22.92 -41.55
N ASN A 412 3.78 -23.79 -42.54
CA ASN A 412 2.74 -24.76 -42.80
C ASN A 412 2.93 -26.00 -41.90
N TYR A 413 1.87 -26.79 -41.72
CA TYR A 413 1.71 -28.15 -41.14
C TYR A 413 0.66 -28.10 -40.00
N GLY A 414 -0.43 -28.86 -39.98
CA GLY A 414 -0.98 -29.88 -40.86
C GLY A 414 -2.22 -30.43 -40.14
N LEU A 415 -3.28 -30.66 -40.89
CA LEU A 415 -4.62 -31.08 -40.46
C LEU A 415 -4.61 -32.39 -39.65
N TYR A 416 -5.43 -32.46 -38.60
CA TYR A 416 -6.34 -33.60 -38.37
C TYR A 416 -7.63 -33.13 -37.69
N ASN A 417 -8.74 -33.58 -38.26
CA ASN A 417 -10.11 -33.34 -37.82
C ASN A 417 -10.74 -34.72 -37.68
N THR A 418 -11.34 -35.05 -36.53
CA THR A 418 -12.42 -36.07 -36.47
C THR A 418 -13.32 -35.88 -35.24
N HIS A 419 -14.61 -35.78 -35.54
CA HIS A 419 -15.80 -35.96 -34.72
C HIS A 419 -15.70 -36.99 -33.56
N SER A 420 -16.39 -36.74 -32.43
CA SER A 420 -17.79 -37.18 -32.23
C SER A 420 -18.19 -37.30 -30.75
N GLN A 421 -19.50 -37.12 -30.55
CA GLN A 421 -20.38 -37.72 -29.54
C GLN A 421 -20.51 -37.12 -28.13
N ALA A 422 -21.80 -36.94 -27.82
CA ALA A 422 -22.39 -36.48 -26.59
C ALA A 422 -22.60 -37.62 -25.60
N SER A 423 -22.52 -37.31 -24.31
CA SER A 423 -23.33 -37.95 -23.27
C SER A 423 -23.49 -37.01 -22.07
N THR A 424 -24.74 -36.82 -21.70
CA THR A 424 -25.28 -36.33 -20.42
C THR A 424 -24.68 -37.15 -19.25
N ASN A 425 -24.68 -36.78 -17.97
CA ASN A 425 -25.62 -35.99 -17.16
C ASN A 425 -25.03 -35.79 -15.73
N ALA A 426 -25.79 -35.06 -14.89
CA ALA A 426 -25.80 -35.08 -13.42
C ALA A 426 -25.07 -33.95 -12.64
N LEU A 427 -25.54 -32.72 -12.78
CA LEU A 427 -25.49 -31.70 -11.71
C LEU A 427 -26.71 -30.75 -11.71
N GLN A 428 -27.80 -31.12 -12.36
CA GLN A 428 -28.96 -30.26 -12.61
C GLN A 428 -30.21 -30.72 -11.83
N THR A 429 -30.09 -30.85 -10.50
CA THR A 429 -31.25 -31.22 -9.67
C THR A 429 -31.30 -30.61 -8.27
N TYR A 430 -30.60 -29.52 -7.97
CA TYR A 430 -30.64 -28.90 -6.63
C TYR A 430 -31.33 -27.54 -6.53
N PHE A 431 -31.85 -26.98 -7.62
CA PHE A 431 -32.58 -25.71 -7.59
C PHE A 431 -34.01 -25.86 -8.08
N SER A 432 -34.85 -26.44 -7.23
CA SER A 432 -36.30 -26.30 -7.35
C SER A 432 -36.99 -26.69 -6.04
N SER A 433 -37.10 -25.75 -5.11
CA SER A 433 -38.39 -25.49 -4.46
C SER A 433 -38.49 -24.15 -3.72
N PRO A 434 -39.70 -23.54 -3.67
CA PRO A 434 -39.94 -22.17 -3.23
C PRO A 434 -40.64 -22.10 -1.85
N ALA A 435 -40.21 -21.18 -0.99
CA ALA A 435 -41.00 -20.65 0.14
C ALA A 435 -40.41 -19.27 0.51
N LEU A 436 -41.01 -18.18 0.04
CA LEU A 436 -41.95 -17.31 0.79
C LEU A 436 -41.23 -16.51 1.90
N THR A 437 -40.74 -15.30 1.58
CA THR A 437 -41.43 -13.99 1.66
C THR A 437 -41.37 -13.31 3.02
N THR A 438 -40.44 -12.38 3.17
CA THR A 438 -40.61 -11.12 3.92
C THR A 438 -39.78 -10.02 3.21
N PRO A 439 -40.34 -8.81 2.97
CA PRO A 439 -39.62 -7.77 2.24
C PRO A 439 -38.74 -6.95 3.20
N PHE A 440 -37.42 -7.00 3.03
CA PHE A 440 -36.53 -5.97 3.57
C PHE A 440 -36.54 -4.74 2.65
N THR A 441 -36.96 -3.62 3.22
CA THR A 441 -36.99 -2.30 2.58
C THR A 441 -35.59 -1.70 2.55
N THR A 442 -34.83 -1.88 1.48
CA THR A 442 -33.58 -1.11 1.25
C THR A 442 -33.90 0.19 0.52
N LYS A 443 -34.29 1.24 1.26
CA LYS A 443 -34.17 2.63 0.77
C LYS A 443 -32.71 3.05 0.94
N THR A 444 -31.94 3.03 -0.14
CA THR A 444 -30.60 3.63 -0.18
C THR A 444 -30.71 5.18 -0.18
N PRO A 445 -30.03 5.90 0.73
CA PRO A 445 -30.18 7.36 0.85
C PRO A 445 -29.26 8.18 -0.08
N PHE A 446 -28.50 7.57 -0.99
CA PHE A 446 -27.47 8.26 -1.76
C PHE A 446 -27.97 8.77 -3.11
N ARG A 447 -27.74 10.06 -3.40
CA ARG A 447 -27.68 10.57 -4.79
C ARG A 447 -26.26 10.38 -5.30
N PHE A 448 -26.13 9.73 -6.44
CA PHE A 448 -24.86 9.44 -7.10
C PHE A 448 -24.50 10.61 -8.04
N GLU A 449 -23.28 11.12 -7.96
CA GLU A 449 -22.66 11.84 -9.07
C GLU A 449 -21.85 10.85 -9.89
N SER A 450 -22.20 10.72 -11.17
CA SER A 450 -21.49 9.87 -12.12
C SER A 450 -20.12 10.49 -12.40
N ALA A 451 -19.03 9.81 -12.00
CA ALA A 451 -17.68 10.20 -12.40
C ALA A 451 -17.59 10.23 -13.94
N GLY A 452 -17.16 11.37 -14.48
CA GLY A 452 -17.11 11.63 -15.91
C GLY A 452 -16.10 10.73 -16.62
N VAL A 453 -16.53 10.14 -17.73
CA VAL A 453 -15.63 9.49 -18.69
C VAL A 453 -14.82 10.57 -19.38
N VAL A 454 -13.50 10.61 -19.14
CA VAL A 454 -12.57 11.36 -20.00
C VAL A 454 -11.40 10.46 -20.37
N GLN A 455 -11.29 10.24 -21.68
CA GLN A 455 -10.34 9.37 -22.35
C GLN A 455 -9.13 10.19 -22.81
N TYR A 456 -7.97 9.95 -22.22
CA TYR A 456 -6.66 10.13 -22.86
C TYR A 456 -5.72 9.04 -22.35
N GLY A 457 -5.53 7.98 -23.15
CA GLY A 457 -4.49 6.96 -23.00
C GLY A 457 -4.19 6.47 -21.58
N VAL A 458 -5.16 5.87 -20.88
CA VAL A 458 -4.92 5.20 -19.59
C VAL A 458 -3.89 4.08 -19.81
N ARG A 459 -2.70 4.20 -19.21
CA ARG A 459 -1.74 3.08 -19.18
C ARG A 459 -2.37 1.94 -18.38
N ASN A 460 -2.33 0.74 -18.93
CA ASN A 460 -2.90 -0.43 -18.27
C ASN A 460 -2.11 -0.70 -16.96
N PRO A 461 -2.76 -0.80 -15.79
CA PRO A 461 -2.08 -1.05 -14.51
C PRO A 461 -1.35 -2.41 -14.44
N PHE A 462 -1.53 -3.24 -15.47
CA PHE A 462 -1.00 -4.58 -15.59
C PHE A 462 0.07 -4.75 -16.67
N THR A 463 0.54 -3.67 -17.30
CA THR A 463 1.41 -3.73 -18.51
C THR A 463 2.65 -4.65 -18.34
N ALA A 464 3.13 -4.89 -17.11
CA ALA A 464 4.29 -5.76 -16.84
C ALA A 464 3.96 -7.09 -16.11
N LEU A 465 2.69 -7.38 -15.80
CA LEU A 465 2.32 -8.66 -15.16
C LEU A 465 2.48 -9.80 -16.17
N ASN A 466 3.08 -10.91 -15.75
CA ASN A 466 3.25 -12.19 -16.48
C ASN A 466 4.46 -12.35 -17.40
N GLN A 467 5.54 -11.59 -17.22
CA GLN A 467 6.76 -11.84 -18.01
C GLN A 467 7.55 -13.10 -17.59
N GLY A 468 7.11 -13.85 -16.57
CA GLY A 468 7.70 -15.15 -16.22
C GLY A 468 9.22 -15.13 -16.01
N GLU A 469 9.79 -13.96 -15.70
CA GLU A 469 11.23 -13.79 -15.69
C GLU A 469 11.83 -14.60 -14.54
N ALA A 470 12.76 -15.50 -14.89
CA ALA A 470 13.66 -16.09 -13.93
C ALA A 470 14.47 -14.96 -13.29
N PHE A 471 14.43 -14.85 -11.96
CA PHE A 471 15.16 -13.82 -11.24
C PHE A 471 16.62 -14.28 -11.00
N PRO A 472 17.62 -13.40 -11.20
CA PRO A 472 17.51 -12.03 -11.72
C PRO A 472 17.35 -11.98 -13.27
N PRO A 473 16.64 -10.98 -13.83
CA PRO A 473 16.51 -10.82 -15.28
C PRO A 473 17.89 -10.65 -15.92
N SER A 474 18.05 -11.15 -17.14
CA SER A 474 19.31 -11.00 -17.87
C SER A 474 19.63 -9.52 -18.11
N LYS A 475 20.91 -9.17 -18.15
CA LYS A 475 21.37 -7.79 -18.42
C LYS A 475 20.74 -7.21 -19.71
N ALA A 476 20.54 -8.04 -20.73
CA ALA A 476 19.95 -7.65 -22.01
C ALA A 476 18.43 -7.34 -21.94
N THR A 477 17.72 -7.84 -20.93
CA THR A 477 16.28 -7.60 -20.76
C THR A 477 16.00 -6.29 -20.03
N ARG A 478 16.93 -5.83 -19.17
CA ARG A 478 16.82 -4.55 -18.46
C ARG A 478 16.77 -3.34 -19.42
N ASP A 479 17.58 -3.37 -20.47
CA ASP A 479 17.78 -2.21 -21.37
C ASP A 479 16.58 -1.89 -22.29
N ASN A 480 15.66 -2.84 -22.51
CA ASN A 480 14.67 -2.70 -23.60
C ASN A 480 13.32 -2.07 -23.19
N TYR A 481 12.93 -2.08 -21.92
CA TYR A 481 11.55 -1.70 -21.53
C TYR A 481 11.41 -0.66 -20.42
N GLN A 482 12.48 -0.27 -19.73
CA GLN A 482 12.44 0.75 -18.68
C GLN A 482 13.72 1.60 -18.75
N ARG A 483 13.58 2.90 -19.02
CA ARG A 483 14.69 3.84 -18.78
C ARG A 483 14.91 3.89 -17.27
N SER A 484 16.08 3.49 -16.79
CA SER A 484 16.42 3.56 -15.37
C SER A 484 16.56 5.02 -14.93
N TYR A 485 16.19 5.33 -13.69
CA TYR A 485 16.57 6.59 -13.07
C TYR A 485 18.09 6.83 -13.16
N LEU A 486 18.91 5.78 -13.02
CA LEU A 486 20.37 5.86 -13.15
C LEU A 486 20.80 6.31 -14.55
N ASP A 487 20.06 5.94 -15.61
CA ASP A 487 20.34 6.39 -16.97
C ASP A 487 20.14 7.92 -17.12
N THR A 488 19.24 8.51 -16.33
CA THR A 488 19.03 9.97 -16.33
C THR A 488 20.20 10.74 -15.72
N LEU A 489 20.95 10.11 -14.81
CA LEU A 489 22.14 10.69 -14.19
C LEU A 489 23.35 10.69 -15.13
N VAL A 490 23.35 9.80 -16.13
CA VAL A 490 24.44 9.66 -17.11
C VAL A 490 24.25 10.60 -18.32
N GLY A 491 23.08 11.22 -18.50
CA GLY A 491 22.68 11.86 -19.76
C GLY A 491 22.26 13.34 -19.70
N THR A 492 23.21 14.27 -19.51
CA THR A 492 23.15 15.62 -20.10
C THR A 492 24.30 15.81 -21.10
N SER A 493 24.25 15.05 -22.20
CA SER A 493 24.86 15.50 -23.45
C SER A 493 23.88 15.25 -24.58
N ALA A 494 23.52 16.32 -25.27
CA ALA A 494 22.62 16.27 -26.42
C ALA A 494 23.21 15.32 -27.50
N PRO A 495 22.36 14.61 -28.28
CA PRO A 495 22.87 13.74 -29.32
C PRO A 495 23.46 14.60 -30.45
N ALA A 496 24.78 14.55 -30.61
CA ALA A 496 25.43 15.09 -31.80
C ALA A 496 25.07 14.22 -33.01
N ALA A 497 24.70 14.88 -34.11
CA ALA A 497 24.36 14.27 -35.39
C ALA A 497 25.46 13.33 -35.93
N PRO A 498 25.13 12.32 -36.76
CA PRO A 498 26.09 11.31 -37.17
C PRO A 498 27.06 11.90 -38.20
N THR A 499 28.36 11.87 -37.91
CA THR A 499 29.40 12.08 -38.92
C THR A 499 30.30 10.85 -39.05
N ARG A 500 30.69 10.59 -40.29
CA ARG A 500 31.21 9.34 -40.85
C ARG A 500 32.59 8.92 -40.32
N LEU A 501 32.82 7.61 -40.40
CA LEU A 501 34.09 6.87 -40.26
C LEU A 501 35.28 7.49 -41.00
N VAL A 502 36.43 7.58 -40.31
CA VAL A 502 37.79 7.44 -40.88
C VAL A 502 38.69 6.72 -39.86
N SER A 503 39.61 5.91 -40.37
CA SER A 503 40.49 4.89 -39.78
C SER A 503 41.71 5.38 -38.95
N ALA A 504 42.24 4.46 -38.12
CA ALA A 504 43.37 4.49 -37.15
C ALA A 504 44.77 4.92 -37.69
N PRO A 505 45.87 5.15 -36.89
CA PRO A 505 46.42 4.26 -35.82
C PRO A 505 47.13 4.88 -34.56
N THR A 506 47.36 4.00 -33.56
CA THR A 506 48.18 3.90 -32.29
C THR A 506 49.41 4.82 -32.00
N PRO A 507 50.12 4.74 -30.82
CA PRO A 507 49.78 4.68 -29.37
C PRO A 507 50.67 5.65 -28.49
N TYR A 508 50.78 5.42 -27.15
CA TYR A 508 51.52 6.16 -26.06
C TYR A 508 50.63 7.18 -25.29
N THR A 509 50.67 7.38 -23.95
CA THR A 509 51.59 7.06 -22.85
C THR A 509 50.87 7.28 -21.50
N THR A 510 51.11 6.39 -20.52
CA THR A 510 51.27 6.59 -19.06
C THR A 510 50.45 7.60 -18.21
N ARG A 511 49.95 7.05 -17.08
CA ARG A 511 50.04 7.49 -15.65
C ARG A 511 48.75 7.90 -14.91
N HIS A 512 48.46 7.08 -13.89
CA HIS A 512 48.04 7.33 -12.48
C HIS A 512 47.10 8.52 -12.19
N SER A 513 46.08 8.38 -11.33
CA SER A 513 46.25 8.12 -9.89
C SER A 513 44.93 7.72 -9.22
N GLY A 514 44.98 6.72 -8.34
CA GLY A 514 43.97 6.49 -7.30
C GLY A 514 44.40 7.17 -6.00
N TYR A 515 43.43 7.54 -5.16
CA TYR A 515 43.67 7.94 -3.78
C TYR A 515 42.69 7.20 -2.85
N TYR A 516 43.26 6.40 -1.95
CA TYR A 516 42.59 5.82 -0.78
C TYR A 516 42.71 6.77 0.42
N TYR A 517 41.67 6.79 1.25
CA TYR A 517 41.55 7.57 2.48
C TYR A 517 42.20 6.81 3.67
N GLN A 518 43.00 7.49 4.50
CA GLN A 518 43.65 6.90 5.68
C GLN A 518 43.15 7.57 6.97
N ARG A 519 42.82 6.73 7.97
CA ARG A 519 42.15 7.08 9.24
C ARG A 519 43.19 7.37 10.33
N GLY A 520 43.18 8.57 10.91
CA GLY A 520 44.07 8.96 12.02
C GLY A 520 43.61 8.43 13.38
N LYS A 521 44.54 7.85 14.15
CA LYS A 521 44.39 7.42 15.55
C LYS A 521 44.85 8.52 16.51
N ARG A 522 44.17 8.59 17.66
CA ARG A 522 44.49 9.33 18.89
C ARG A 522 45.81 8.86 19.52
N GLU A 523 46.55 9.79 20.10
CA GLU A 523 47.50 9.54 21.20
C GLU A 523 47.24 10.53 22.35
N LEU A 524 47.38 10.01 23.57
CA LEU A 524 47.26 10.69 24.86
C LEU A 524 48.61 11.34 25.21
N GLN A 525 48.57 12.54 25.80
CA GLN A 525 49.63 13.00 26.70
C GLN A 525 49.03 13.81 27.84
N ALA A 526 49.44 13.43 29.04
CA ALA A 526 49.19 14.11 30.30
C ALA A 526 50.30 15.12 30.56
N GLU A 527 49.96 16.28 31.12
CA GLU A 527 50.87 17.06 31.95
C GLU A 527 50.05 17.85 32.97
N SER A 528 50.52 17.79 34.20
CA SER A 528 50.06 18.51 35.39
C SER A 528 50.45 19.98 35.32
N ASP A 529 49.71 20.85 36.01
CA ASP A 529 50.23 21.60 37.16
C ASP A 529 49.12 22.47 37.81
N GLU A 530 49.27 22.63 39.11
CA GLU A 530 48.55 23.46 40.10
C GLU A 530 48.57 24.96 39.71
N GLU A 531 47.85 25.96 40.26
CA GLU A 531 47.29 26.25 41.58
C GLU A 531 46.49 27.58 41.49
N GLU A 532 45.66 27.90 42.51
CA GLU A 532 44.99 29.19 42.83
C GLU A 532 44.03 29.82 41.77
N HIS A 533 42.78 30.21 42.06
CA HIS A 533 42.19 30.76 43.28
C HIS A 533 40.66 30.57 43.32
#